data_AF-A0A2E2XC01-F1
#
_entry.id   AF-A0A2E2XC01-F1
#
_cell.length_a   1.000
_cell.length_b   1.000
_cell.length_c   1.000
_cell.angle_alpha   90.00
_cell.angle_beta   90.00
_cell.angle_gamma   90.00
#
_symmetry.space_group_name_H-M   'P 1'
#
loop_
_entity.id
_entity.type
_entity.pdbx_description
1 polymer ?
#
loop_
_entity_poly.entity_id
_entity_poly.type
_entity_poly.pdbx_seq_one_letter_code
_entity_poly.pdbx_strand_id
1 'polypeptide(L)'
;MKKFLLLIVVVVCAALSWQVQAGPAAQELGVCLTDSLTGKERKNLAKWIFFAIAAHPEISSYSKVSEANQQQSDEFVGNLVTRLMADDCPQKSKNALQEGGSVAFEQAFGLVGQVAMQELMADHKVLQTISGYEKYLDQTRLRALSE
;
A
#
# COMPACT_ATOMS: atom_id res chain seq x y z
N MET A 1 -9.47 -21.61 38.95
CA MET A 1 -9.55 -21.66 37.47
C MET A 1 -9.82 -20.29 36.84
N LYS A 2 -10.85 -19.53 37.25
CA LYS A 2 -11.11 -18.15 36.76
C LYS A 2 -9.99 -17.11 36.99
N LYS A 3 -9.20 -17.24 38.06
CA LYS A 3 -8.11 -16.30 38.37
C LYS A 3 -6.80 -16.56 37.60
N PHE A 4 -6.54 -17.80 37.20
CA PHE A 4 -5.36 -18.16 36.41
C PHE A 4 -5.58 -17.90 34.92
N LEU A 5 -6.83 -18.03 34.44
CA LEU A 5 -7.22 -17.65 33.07
C LEU A 5 -7.08 -16.14 32.81
N LEU A 6 -7.32 -15.31 33.83
CA LEU A 6 -7.20 -13.85 33.75
C LEU A 6 -5.75 -13.37 33.67
N LEU A 7 -4.78 -14.11 34.24
CA LEU A 7 -3.37 -13.74 34.23
C LEU A 7 -2.66 -14.07 32.91
N ILE A 8 -3.12 -15.08 32.18
CA ILE A 8 -2.51 -15.49 30.90
C ILE A 8 -2.92 -14.56 29.75
N VAL A 9 -4.12 -13.98 29.80
CA VAL A 9 -4.61 -13.05 28.76
C VAL A 9 -3.92 -11.68 28.81
N VAL A 10 -3.47 -11.23 29.99
CA VAL A 10 -2.81 -9.92 30.14
C VAL A 10 -1.34 -9.95 29.68
N VAL A 11 -0.64 -11.08 29.83
CA VAL A 11 0.80 -11.18 29.49
C VAL A 11 1.05 -11.35 27.98
N VAL A 12 0.11 -11.94 27.23
CA VAL A 12 0.27 -12.16 25.78
C VAL A 12 -0.01 -10.90 24.95
N CYS A 13 -0.83 -9.96 25.44
CA CYS A 13 -1.10 -8.70 24.73
C CYS A 13 0.01 -7.65 24.82
N ALA A 14 0.98 -7.79 25.73
CA ALA A 14 2.06 -6.81 25.89
C ALA A 14 3.27 -7.03 24.95
N ALA A 15 3.35 -8.18 24.26
CA ALA A 15 4.52 -8.56 23.48
C ALA A 15 4.42 -8.28 21.96
N LEU A 16 3.29 -7.74 21.47
CA LEU A 16 3.07 -7.52 20.03
C LEU A 16 2.90 -6.05 19.63
N SER A 17 3.15 -5.11 20.55
CA SER A 17 3.11 -3.67 20.26
C SER A 17 4.45 -3.14 19.75
N TRP A 18 5.13 -3.87 18.87
CA TRP A 18 6.08 -3.22 17.95
C TRP A 18 5.28 -2.66 16.78
N GLN A 19 4.44 -1.66 17.08
CA GLN A 19 4.10 -0.72 16.03
C GLN A 19 5.40 0.00 15.71
N VAL A 20 6.04 -0.43 14.62
CA VAL A 20 6.98 0.38 13.85
C VAL A 20 6.14 1.55 13.33
N GLN A 21 5.83 2.47 14.24
CA GLN A 21 5.05 3.66 13.96
C GLN A 21 5.94 4.51 13.08
N ALA A 22 5.42 4.91 11.92
CA ALA A 22 6.20 5.68 11.00
C ALA A 22 6.76 6.91 11.73
N GLY A 23 8.09 7.09 11.69
CA GLY A 23 8.71 8.23 12.32
C GLY A 23 8.12 9.52 11.75
N PRO A 24 8.06 10.63 12.52
CA PRO A 24 7.50 11.88 12.01
C PRO A 24 8.06 12.30 10.64
N ALA A 25 9.36 12.15 10.41
CA ALA A 25 9.97 12.44 9.11
C ALA A 25 9.51 11.50 7.97
N ALA A 26 9.25 10.22 8.25
CA ALA A 26 8.72 9.28 7.27
C ALA A 26 7.29 9.65 6.86
N GLN A 27 6.47 10.05 7.83
CA GLN A 27 5.10 10.52 7.58
C GLN A 27 5.11 11.81 6.76
N GLU A 28 5.94 12.80 7.13
CA GLU A 28 6.07 14.06 6.38
C GLU A 28 6.56 13.84 4.95
N LEU A 29 7.52 12.92 4.75
CA LEU A 29 7.95 12.53 3.42
C LEU A 29 6.80 11.90 2.64
N GLY A 30 6.10 10.92 3.22
CA GLY A 30 4.97 10.26 2.57
C GLY A 30 3.90 11.24 2.09
N VAL A 31 3.52 12.20 2.94
CA VAL A 31 2.57 13.27 2.59
C VAL A 31 3.09 14.13 1.43
N CYS A 32 4.34 14.57 1.49
CA CYS A 32 4.93 15.36 0.41
C CYS A 32 4.94 14.60 -0.92
N LEU A 33 5.37 13.33 -0.90
CA LEU A 33 5.38 12.48 -2.09
C LEU A 33 3.97 12.35 -2.69
N THR A 34 2.94 12.14 -1.85
CA THR A 34 1.56 11.99 -2.34
C THR A 34 0.98 13.27 -2.91
N ASP A 35 1.30 14.42 -2.30
CA ASP A 35 0.80 15.74 -2.73
C ASP A 35 1.47 16.21 -4.03
N SER A 36 2.74 15.86 -4.23
CA SER A 36 3.50 16.22 -5.43
C SER A 36 3.19 15.35 -6.66
N LEU A 37 2.40 14.28 -6.50
CA LEU A 37 1.98 13.44 -7.63
C LEU A 37 0.84 14.07 -8.43
N THR A 38 0.99 14.11 -9.75
CA THR A 38 -0.12 14.43 -10.65
C THR A 38 -1.09 13.24 -10.80
N GLY A 39 -2.32 13.48 -11.27
CA GLY A 39 -3.27 12.40 -11.56
C GLY A 39 -2.77 11.39 -12.60
N LYS A 40 -1.98 11.84 -13.59
CA LYS A 40 -1.35 10.94 -14.58
C LYS A 40 -0.28 10.07 -13.93
N GLU A 41 0.51 10.63 -13.02
CA GLU A 41 1.56 9.89 -12.31
C GLU A 41 0.98 8.85 -11.36
N ARG A 42 -0.07 9.19 -10.60
CA ARG A 42 -0.79 8.23 -9.75
C ARG A 42 -1.25 7.00 -10.52
N LYS A 43 -1.85 7.19 -11.70
CA LYS A 43 -2.28 6.08 -12.58
C LYS A 43 -1.12 5.23 -13.09
N ASN A 44 -0.01 5.86 -13.47
CA ASN A 44 1.17 5.12 -13.94
C ASN A 44 1.86 4.36 -12.81
N LEU A 45 1.90 4.92 -11.61
CA LEU A 45 2.39 4.25 -10.41
C LEU A 45 1.49 3.05 -10.06
N ALA A 46 0.17 3.21 -10.12
CA ALA A 46 -0.76 2.12 -9.87
C ALA A 46 -0.63 0.98 -10.89
N LYS A 47 -0.44 1.32 -12.17
CA LYS A 47 -0.11 0.36 -13.24
C LYS A 47 1.19 -0.39 -12.94
N TRP A 48 2.23 0.32 -12.49
CA TRP A 48 3.50 -0.28 -12.12
C TRP A 48 3.36 -1.29 -10.95
N ILE A 49 2.58 -0.94 -9.91
CA ILE A 49 2.26 -1.87 -8.82
C ILE A 49 1.52 -3.10 -9.34
N PHE A 50 0.52 -2.92 -10.22
CA PHE A 50 -0.19 -4.04 -10.82
C PHE A 50 0.76 -4.97 -11.61
N PHE A 51 1.72 -4.42 -12.35
CA PHE A 51 2.68 -5.24 -13.09
C PHE A 51 3.54 -6.08 -12.14
N ALA A 52 4.02 -5.49 -11.04
CA ALA A 52 4.77 -6.21 -10.01
C ALA A 52 3.94 -7.34 -9.37
N ILE A 53 2.66 -7.10 -9.05
CA ILE A 53 1.75 -8.12 -8.53
C ILE A 53 1.52 -9.23 -9.57
N ALA A 54 1.32 -8.85 -10.84
CA ALA A 54 1.09 -9.78 -11.93
C ALA A 54 2.29 -10.69 -12.21
N ALA A 55 3.50 -10.34 -11.78
CA ALA A 55 4.67 -11.20 -11.88
C ALA A 55 4.66 -12.37 -10.88
N HIS A 56 3.75 -12.37 -9.90
CA HIS A 56 3.63 -13.47 -8.93
C HIS A 56 3.30 -14.79 -9.66
N PRO A 57 3.95 -15.94 -9.33
CA PRO A 57 3.77 -17.20 -10.06
C PRO A 57 2.30 -17.63 -10.21
N GLU A 58 1.54 -17.58 -9.11
CA GLU A 58 0.10 -17.92 -9.08
C GLU A 58 -0.81 -16.95 -9.85
N ILE A 59 -0.32 -15.76 -10.21
CA ILE A 59 -1.11 -14.70 -10.84
C ILE A 59 -0.71 -14.50 -12.30
N SER A 60 0.55 -14.78 -12.64
CA SER A 60 1.16 -14.52 -13.94
C SER A 60 0.37 -15.04 -15.14
N SER A 61 -0.27 -16.20 -15.02
CA SER A 61 -1.11 -16.77 -16.08
C SER A 61 -2.35 -15.94 -16.44
N TYR A 62 -2.78 -15.03 -15.55
CA TYR A 62 -3.95 -14.16 -15.75
C TYR A 62 -3.59 -12.79 -16.32
N SER A 63 -2.31 -12.52 -16.56
CA SER A 63 -1.81 -11.25 -17.08
C SER A 63 -1.07 -11.44 -18.42
N LYS A 64 -0.99 -10.36 -19.21
CA LYS A 64 -0.25 -10.30 -20.48
C LYS A 64 0.81 -9.20 -20.46
N VAL A 65 1.33 -8.87 -19.29
CA VAL A 65 2.41 -7.88 -19.15
C VAL A 65 3.67 -8.45 -19.78
N SER A 66 4.18 -7.79 -20.82
CA SER A 66 5.45 -8.15 -21.45
C SER A 66 6.62 -7.54 -20.69
N GLU A 67 7.82 -8.08 -20.91
CA GLU A 67 9.07 -7.50 -20.38
C GLU A 67 9.26 -6.04 -20.82
N ALA A 68 8.92 -5.70 -22.07
CA ALA A 68 8.98 -4.33 -22.56
C ALA A 68 8.02 -3.39 -21.82
N ASN A 69 6.80 -3.85 -21.51
CA ASN A 69 5.84 -3.07 -20.71
C ASN A 69 6.36 -2.85 -19.29
N GLN A 70 6.95 -3.88 -18.69
CA GLN A 70 7.57 -3.81 -17.36
C GLN A 70 8.72 -2.79 -17.36
N GLN A 71 9.68 -2.93 -18.27
CA GLN A 71 10.83 -2.04 -18.37
C GLN A 71 10.41 -0.58 -18.56
N GLN A 72 9.48 -0.29 -19.47
CA GLN A 72 8.98 1.07 -19.66
C GLN A 72 8.33 1.64 -18.38
N SER A 73 7.63 0.78 -17.63
CA SER A 73 7.01 1.17 -16.36
C SER A 73 8.06 1.43 -15.29
N ASP A 74 9.11 0.61 -15.21
CA ASP A 74 10.22 0.76 -14.27
C ASP A 74 11.03 2.04 -14.55
N GLU A 75 11.35 2.31 -15.81
CA GLU A 75 12.03 3.54 -16.22
C GLU A 75 11.21 4.78 -15.86
N PHE A 76 9.90 4.76 -16.10
CA PHE A 76 9.02 5.85 -15.71
C PHE A 76 9.01 6.07 -14.19
N VAL A 77 8.82 5.01 -13.39
CA VAL A 77 8.73 5.13 -11.93
C VAL A 77 10.07 5.50 -11.32
N GLY A 78 11.20 5.00 -11.83
CA GLY A 78 12.53 5.40 -11.37
C GLY A 78 12.78 6.90 -11.56
N ASN A 79 12.44 7.45 -12.73
CA ASN A 79 12.54 8.89 -13.00
C ASN A 79 11.58 9.69 -12.10
N LEU A 80 10.35 9.22 -11.92
CA LEU A 80 9.35 9.87 -11.07
C LEU A 80 9.81 9.94 -9.62
N VAL A 81 10.27 8.82 -9.06
CA VAL A 81 10.80 8.75 -7.69
C VAL A 81 11.99 9.68 -7.51
N THR A 82 12.90 9.72 -8.49
CA THR A 82 14.05 10.62 -8.45
C THR A 82 13.61 12.08 -8.36
N ARG A 83 12.71 12.52 -9.24
CA ARG A 83 12.16 13.89 -9.20
C ARG A 83 11.47 14.19 -7.87
N LEU A 84 10.59 13.30 -7.42
CA LEU A 84 9.86 13.49 -6.16
C LEU A 84 10.81 13.66 -4.99
N MET A 85 11.86 12.85 -4.91
CA MET A 85 12.79 12.86 -3.78
C MET A 85 13.78 14.02 -3.84
N ALA A 86 14.31 14.33 -5.02
CA ALA A 86 15.40 15.29 -5.19
C ALA A 86 14.94 16.72 -5.49
N ASP A 87 13.78 16.88 -6.14
CA ASP A 87 13.31 18.18 -6.63
C ASP A 87 12.06 18.63 -5.87
N ASP A 88 11.06 17.75 -5.72
CA ASP A 88 9.77 18.13 -5.12
C ASP A 88 9.80 18.10 -3.58
N CYS A 89 10.46 17.09 -2.99
CA CYS A 89 10.49 16.85 -1.54
C CYS A 89 11.92 16.79 -0.92
N PRO A 90 12.91 17.59 -1.36
CA PRO A 90 14.33 17.40 -0.99
C PRO A 90 14.59 17.43 0.52
N GLN A 91 13.98 18.39 1.23
CA GLN A 91 14.21 18.52 2.67
C GLN A 91 13.58 17.36 3.46
N LYS A 92 12.39 16.90 3.05
CA LYS A 92 11.72 15.77 3.71
C LYS A 92 12.44 14.46 3.43
N SER A 93 12.93 14.26 2.21
CA SER A 93 13.78 13.12 1.85
C SER A 93 15.04 13.09 2.69
N LYS A 94 15.71 14.23 2.87
CA LYS A 94 16.91 14.34 3.71
C LYS A 94 16.62 14.02 5.17
N ASN A 95 15.55 14.58 5.73
CA ASN A 95 15.17 14.35 7.13
C ASN A 95 14.82 12.88 7.38
N ALA A 96 14.01 12.27 6.49
CA ALA A 96 13.64 10.86 6.57
C ALA A 96 14.87 9.95 6.53
N LEU A 97 15.84 10.25 5.64
CA LEU A 97 17.09 9.52 5.56
C LEU A 97 17.92 9.63 6.86
N GLN A 98 17.98 10.83 7.45
CA GLN A 98 18.76 11.08 8.67
C GLN A 98 18.15 10.44 9.91
N GLU A 99 16.82 10.44 10.03
CA GLU A 99 16.13 9.95 11.23
C GLU A 99 15.86 8.45 11.19
N GLY A 100 15.50 7.89 10.02
CA GLY A 100 15.03 6.51 9.91
C GLY A 100 15.63 5.70 8.77
N GLY A 101 16.59 6.26 8.02
CA GLY A 101 17.28 5.54 6.95
C GLY A 101 16.31 4.96 5.91
N SER A 102 16.59 3.74 5.43
CA SER A 102 15.75 3.05 4.45
C SER A 102 14.34 2.75 4.96
N VAL A 103 14.17 2.49 6.26
CA VAL A 103 12.87 2.19 6.87
C VAL A 103 11.92 3.38 6.76
N ALA A 104 12.43 4.60 6.91
CA ALA A 104 11.61 5.80 6.72
C ALA A 104 11.10 5.94 5.28
N PHE A 105 11.90 5.53 4.29
CA PHE A 105 11.45 5.49 2.90
C PHE A 105 10.40 4.42 2.67
N GLU A 106 10.61 3.20 3.16
CA GLU A 106 9.60 2.12 3.06
C GLU A 106 8.24 2.57 3.62
N GLN A 107 8.25 3.22 4.78
CA GLN A 107 7.05 3.78 5.41
C GLN A 107 6.42 4.89 4.55
N ALA A 108 7.21 5.85 4.07
CA ALA A 108 6.73 6.93 3.21
C ALA A 108 6.13 6.41 1.91
N PHE A 109 6.79 5.43 1.28
CA PHE A 109 6.30 4.76 0.07
C PHE A 109 5.04 3.92 0.34
N GLY A 110 4.82 3.48 1.59
CA GLY A 110 3.55 2.88 2.00
C GLY A 110 2.35 3.79 1.75
N LEU A 111 2.46 5.09 2.06
CA LEU A 111 1.40 6.07 1.78
C LEU A 111 1.19 6.28 0.28
N VAL A 112 2.28 6.34 -0.48
CA VAL A 112 2.26 6.45 -1.94
C VAL A 112 1.56 5.23 -2.57
N GLY A 113 1.84 4.02 -2.07
CA GLY A 113 1.15 2.79 -2.46
C GLY A 113 -0.33 2.78 -2.12
N GLN A 114 -0.73 3.33 -0.96
CA GLN A 114 -2.15 3.49 -0.60
C GLN A 114 -2.89 4.38 -1.60
N VAL A 115 -2.30 5.52 -1.97
CA VAL A 115 -2.87 6.44 -2.98
C VAL A 115 -2.98 5.77 -4.35
N ALA A 116 -1.96 5.00 -4.75
CA ALA A 116 -1.99 4.23 -6.00
C ALA A 116 -3.11 3.17 -6.00
N MET A 117 -3.32 2.46 -4.88
CA MET A 117 -4.40 1.49 -4.75
C MET A 117 -5.78 2.18 -4.78
N GLN A 118 -5.92 3.34 -4.11
CA GLN A 118 -7.13 4.15 -4.17
C GLN A 118 -7.44 4.60 -5.61
N GLU A 119 -6.43 4.97 -6.40
CA GLU A 119 -6.61 5.33 -7.81
C GLU A 119 -7.20 4.15 -8.63
N LEU A 120 -6.79 2.90 -8.38
CA LEU A 120 -7.39 1.72 -9.03
C LEU A 120 -8.81 1.46 -8.55
N MET A 121 -9.04 1.53 -7.24
CA MET A 121 -10.34 1.26 -6.63
C MET A 121 -11.38 2.35 -6.95
N ALA A 122 -10.96 3.55 -7.36
CA ALA A 122 -11.87 4.60 -7.80
C ALA A 122 -12.52 4.30 -9.17
N ASP A 123 -12.01 3.32 -9.93
CA ASP A 123 -12.58 2.93 -11.21
C ASP A 123 -13.89 2.14 -11.02
N HIS A 124 -14.94 2.56 -11.72
CA HIS A 124 -16.26 1.95 -11.59
C HIS A 124 -16.29 0.48 -12.01
N LYS A 125 -15.51 0.10 -13.03
CA LYS A 125 -15.45 -1.29 -13.50
C LYS A 125 -14.73 -2.17 -12.48
N VAL A 126 -13.69 -1.64 -11.84
CA VAL A 126 -12.98 -2.32 -10.75
C VAL A 126 -13.91 -2.55 -9.56
N LEU A 127 -14.65 -1.52 -9.11
CA LEU A 127 -15.64 -1.64 -8.04
C LEU A 127 -16.74 -2.66 -8.36
N GLN A 128 -17.28 -2.64 -9.58
CA GLN A 128 -18.28 -3.62 -10.00
C GLN A 128 -17.72 -5.04 -9.97
N THR A 129 -16.46 -5.21 -10.39
CA THR A 129 -15.82 -6.52 -10.47
C THR A 129 -15.51 -7.07 -9.08
N ILE A 130 -14.99 -6.23 -8.17
CA ILE A 130 -14.66 -6.65 -6.81
C ILE A 130 -15.91 -7.04 -6.02
N SER A 131 -17.05 -6.35 -6.20
CA SER A 131 -18.34 -6.73 -5.58
C SER A 131 -18.98 -8.00 -6.16
N GLY A 132 -18.37 -8.61 -7.18
CA GLY A 132 -18.92 -9.82 -7.82
C GLY A 132 -19.07 -11.02 -6.88
N TYR A 133 -18.39 -11.04 -5.71
CA TYR A 133 -18.54 -12.10 -4.71
C TYR A 133 -19.87 -12.04 -3.96
N GLU A 134 -20.52 -10.88 -3.89
CA GLU A 134 -21.71 -10.66 -3.06
C GLU A 134 -22.85 -11.64 -3.40
N LYS A 135 -22.96 -12.02 -4.67
CA LYS A 135 -23.95 -13.00 -5.16
C LYS A 135 -23.76 -14.42 -4.63
N TYR A 136 -22.61 -14.71 -4.03
CA TYR A 136 -22.28 -16.01 -3.44
C TYR A 136 -22.35 -16.02 -1.91
N LEU A 137 -22.69 -14.89 -1.29
CA LEU A 137 -22.82 -14.81 0.16
C LEU A 137 -24.01 -15.63 0.66
N ASP A 138 -23.80 -16.36 1.76
CA ASP A 138 -24.88 -17.04 2.49
C ASP A 138 -25.70 -16.00 3.26
N GLN A 139 -26.72 -15.48 2.58
CA GLN A 139 -27.61 -14.47 3.13
C GLN A 139 -28.34 -14.96 4.37
N THR A 140 -28.60 -16.26 4.49
CA THR A 140 -29.27 -16.83 5.67
C THR A 140 -28.36 -16.73 6.88
N ARG A 141 -27.11 -17.16 6.77
CA ARG A 141 -26.13 -17.04 7.86
C ARG A 141 -25.82 -15.58 8.22
N LEU A 142 -25.75 -14.70 7.23
CA LEU A 142 -25.49 -13.28 7.48
C LEU A 142 -26.66 -12.59 8.20
N ARG A 143 -27.91 -12.88 7.83
CA ARG A 143 -29.09 -12.33 8.52
C ARG A 143 -29.16 -12.76 9.99
N ALA A 144 -28.75 -14.00 10.30
CA ALA A 144 -28.71 -14.49 11.67
C ALA A 144 -27.70 -13.75 12.58
N LEU A 145 -26.79 -12.93 12.03
CA LEU A 145 -25.89 -12.08 12.83
C LEU A 145 -26.60 -10.82 13.39
N SER A 146 -27.77 -10.49 12.87
CA SER A 146 -28.57 -9.33 13.29
C SER A 146 -29.73 -9.67 14.24
N GLU A 147 -29.80 -10.93 14.69
CA GLU A 147 -30.75 -11.44 15.69
C GLU A 147 -30.07 -11.58 17.06
#